data_AF-A0A103Y5W3-F1
#
_entry.id   AF-A0A103Y5W3-F1
#
_cell.length_a   1.000
_cell.length_b   1.000
_cell.length_c   1.000
_cell.angle_alpha   90.00
_cell.angle_beta   90.00
_cell.angle_gamma   90.00
#
_symmetry.space_group_name_H-M   'P 1'
#
loop_
_entity.id
_entity.type
_entity.pdbx_description
1 polymer ?
#
loop_
_entity_poly.entity_id
_entity_poly.type
_entity_poly.pdbx_seq_one_letter_code
_entity_poly.pdbx_strand_id
1 'polypeptide(L)'
;MALLNDLINLNLTDSTKKIIAEYIWIGGSGMDLRSKARTLPGPVSDPKKLPNWNYDGSSTGQAPGEDSEVIIYPQAIFKDPFRGGNNILVICDAYTPAGEPIPTNKRHAAAKIFSHPEVEKEVP
;
A
#
# COMPACT_ATOMS: atom_id res chain seq x y z
N MET A 1 -8.15 1.32 34.97
CA MET A 1 -7.02 1.18 34.04
C MET A 1 -7.61 0.82 32.69
N ALA A 2 -7.29 1.55 31.63
CA ALA A 2 -7.66 1.14 30.27
C ALA A 2 -6.96 -0.20 29.98
N LEU A 3 -7.73 -1.19 29.54
CA LEU A 3 -7.21 -2.48 29.11
C LEU A 3 -6.57 -2.33 27.73
N LEU A 4 -5.73 -3.29 27.32
CA LEU A 4 -5.05 -3.24 26.01
C LEU A 4 -6.03 -3.05 24.84
N ASN A 5 -7.19 -3.68 24.91
CA ASN A 5 -8.24 -3.55 23.89
C ASN A 5 -8.86 -2.15 23.83
N ASP A 6 -8.93 -1.43 24.96
CA ASP A 6 -9.47 -0.08 24.99
C ASP A 6 -8.55 0.89 24.24
N LEU A 7 -7.23 0.66 24.34
CA LEU A 7 -6.22 1.46 23.62
C LEU A 7 -6.22 1.14 22.11
N ILE A 8 -6.36 -0.13 21.74
CA ILE A 8 -6.39 -0.56 20.33
C ILE A 8 -7.64 -0.02 19.62
N ASN A 9 -8.79 -0.01 20.30
CA ASN A 9 -10.08 0.39 19.72
C ASN A 9 -10.41 1.88 19.89
N LEU A 10 -9.41 2.71 20.21
CA LEU A 10 -9.65 4.13 20.45
C LEU A 10 -10.11 4.83 19.17
N ASN A 11 -11.25 5.53 19.24
CA ASN A 11 -11.79 6.27 18.11
C ASN A 11 -11.02 7.57 17.88
N LEU A 12 -10.11 7.56 16.91
CA LEU A 12 -9.24 8.71 16.61
C LEU A 12 -10.01 9.95 16.11
N THR A 13 -11.23 9.79 15.57
CA THR A 13 -12.01 10.91 15.01
C THR A 13 -12.40 11.94 16.06
N ASP A 14 -12.44 11.53 17.33
CA ASP A 14 -12.84 12.39 18.43
C ASP A 14 -11.70 13.32 18.88
N SER A 15 -10.47 13.04 18.44
CA SER A 15 -9.26 13.77 18.84
C SER A 15 -8.56 14.47 17.68
N THR A 16 -8.67 13.96 16.45
CA THR A 16 -7.96 14.51 15.30
C THR A 16 -8.61 14.14 13.97
N LYS A 17 -8.21 14.85 12.91
CA LYS A 17 -8.57 14.52 11.52
C LYS A 17 -7.60 13.56 10.85
N LYS A 18 -6.44 13.29 11.48
CA LYS A 18 -5.42 12.39 10.94
C LYS A 18 -5.97 10.97 10.80
N ILE A 19 -5.46 10.25 9.80
CA ILE A 19 -5.78 8.83 9.59
C ILE A 19 -4.51 7.99 9.56
N ILE A 20 -4.67 6.69 9.76
CA ILE A 20 -3.63 5.69 9.56
C ILE A 20 -3.89 4.98 8.22
N ALA A 21 -2.84 4.90 7.39
CA ALA A 21 -2.85 4.18 6.13
C ALA A 21 -1.84 3.03 6.20
N GLU A 22 -2.34 1.80 6.09
CA GLU A 22 -1.55 0.57 6.03
C GLU A 22 -1.19 0.27 4.56
N TYR A 23 0.07 0.47 4.20
CA TYR A 23 0.55 0.19 2.84
C TYR A 23 0.92 -1.28 2.77
N ILE A 24 0.33 -2.00 1.82
CA ILE A 24 0.44 -3.45 1.65
C ILE A 24 1.08 -3.74 0.29
N TRP A 25 2.07 -4.63 0.26
CA TRP A 25 2.71 -5.09 -0.98
C TRP A 25 3.06 -6.58 -0.92
N ILE A 26 3.35 -7.14 -2.08
CA ILE A 26 3.83 -8.53 -2.23
C ILE A 26 5.35 -8.53 -2.06
N GLY A 27 5.86 -9.42 -1.20
CA GLY A 27 7.27 -9.61 -0.92
C GLY A 27 8.03 -10.41 -1.98
N GLY A 28 9.31 -10.70 -1.71
CA GLY A 28 10.22 -11.31 -2.69
C GLY A 28 9.90 -12.76 -3.07
N SER A 29 9.14 -13.51 -2.24
CA SER A 29 8.70 -14.85 -2.63
C SER A 29 7.60 -14.83 -3.70
N GLY A 30 6.96 -13.68 -3.91
CA GLY A 30 5.77 -13.55 -4.76
C GLY A 30 4.47 -14.02 -4.09
N MET A 31 4.54 -14.60 -2.88
CA MET A 31 3.38 -15.10 -2.12
C MET A 31 3.26 -14.49 -0.73
N ASP A 32 4.37 -13.99 -0.15
CA ASP A 32 4.37 -13.34 1.15
C ASP A 32 3.80 -11.93 1.07
N LEU A 33 2.91 -11.59 2.00
CA LEU A 33 2.39 -10.24 2.16
C LEU A 33 3.22 -9.48 3.20
N ARG A 34 3.51 -8.21 2.89
CA ARG A 34 4.18 -7.28 3.79
C ARG A 34 3.33 -6.03 3.93
N SER A 35 3.41 -5.38 5.08
CA SER A 35 2.77 -4.09 5.26
C SER A 35 3.50 -3.20 6.26
N LYS A 36 3.24 -1.90 6.18
CA LYS A 36 3.57 -0.95 7.23
C LYS A 36 2.64 0.26 7.20
N ALA A 37 2.42 0.85 8.38
CA ALA A 37 1.51 1.97 8.55
C ALA A 37 2.22 3.33 8.55
N ARG A 38 1.57 4.35 7.97
CA ARG A 38 1.90 5.76 8.18
C ARG A 38 0.68 6.57 8.60
N THR A 39 0.94 7.69 9.26
CA THR A 39 -0.07 8.72 9.51
C THR A 39 -0.19 9.66 8.30
N LEU A 40 -1.42 9.98 7.91
CA LEU A 40 -1.76 10.99 6.91
C LEU A 40 -2.54 12.15 7.57
N PRO A 41 -2.47 13.38 7.02
CA PRO A 41 -3.09 14.55 7.62
C PRO A 41 -4.63 14.51 7.63
N GLY A 42 -5.25 13.71 6.75
CA GLY A 42 -6.69 13.60 6.64
C GLY A 42 -7.15 12.42 5.76
N PRO A 43 -8.47 12.18 5.67
CA PRO A 43 -9.04 11.13 4.83
C PRO A 43 -8.69 11.29 3.34
N VAL A 44 -8.42 10.17 2.67
CA VAL A 44 -8.12 10.10 1.23
C VAL A 44 -8.93 8.97 0.60
N SER A 45 -9.59 9.25 -0.53
CA SER A 45 -10.40 8.28 -1.28
C SER A 45 -9.84 7.93 -2.66
N ASP A 46 -8.92 8.75 -3.19
CA ASP A 46 -8.27 8.53 -4.48
C ASP A 46 -6.83 8.02 -4.27
N PRO A 47 -6.49 6.79 -4.71
CA PRO A 47 -5.14 6.25 -4.60
C PRO A 47 -4.07 7.19 -5.18
N LYS A 48 -4.37 7.93 -6.25
CA LYS A 48 -3.40 8.85 -6.89
C LYS A 48 -3.01 10.04 -6.02
N LYS A 49 -3.80 10.34 -4.98
CA LYS A 49 -3.52 11.41 -4.00
C LYS A 49 -2.72 10.92 -2.80
N LEU A 50 -2.50 9.61 -2.68
CA LEU A 50 -1.65 9.05 -1.64
C LEU A 50 -0.17 9.24 -2.01
N PRO A 51 0.70 9.59 -1.05
CA PRO A 51 2.13 9.70 -1.32
C PRO A 51 2.72 8.32 -1.62
N ASN A 52 3.55 8.23 -2.66
CA ASN A 52 4.46 7.10 -2.81
C ASN A 52 5.30 6.95 -1.54
N TRP A 53 5.73 5.73 -1.28
CA TRP A 53 6.60 5.44 -0.16
C TRP A 53 7.67 4.44 -0.58
N ASN A 54 8.54 4.07 0.35
CA ASN A 54 9.64 3.16 0.09
C ASN A 54 9.70 2.10 1.19
N TYR A 55 10.46 1.05 0.99
CA TYR A 55 10.86 0.10 2.04
C TYR A 55 12.25 -0.46 1.74
N ASP A 56 12.82 -1.15 2.72
CA ASP A 56 14.09 -1.88 2.54
C ASP A 56 13.82 -3.23 1.86
N GLY A 57 14.12 -3.29 0.57
CA GLY A 57 13.98 -4.47 -0.28
C GLY A 57 14.97 -5.58 0.03
N SER A 58 16.09 -5.30 0.71
CA SER A 58 17.03 -6.36 1.11
C SER A 58 16.40 -7.31 2.13
N SER A 59 15.60 -6.77 3.06
CA SER A 59 14.84 -7.52 4.07
C SER A 59 13.62 -8.29 3.51
N THR A 60 13.33 -8.13 2.22
CA THR A 60 12.26 -8.85 1.52
C THR A 60 12.77 -9.69 0.35
N GLY A 61 14.08 -9.67 0.05
CA GLY A 61 14.65 -10.35 -1.11
C GLY A 61 14.28 -9.70 -2.45
N GLN A 62 14.02 -8.40 -2.47
CA GLN A 62 13.57 -7.63 -3.64
C GLN A 62 14.62 -6.63 -4.17
N ALA A 63 15.69 -6.39 -3.40
CA ALA A 63 16.80 -5.52 -3.79
C ALA A 63 18.11 -6.01 -3.13
N PRO A 64 19.29 -5.74 -3.74
CA PRO A 64 20.58 -6.03 -3.12
C PRO A 64 20.82 -5.14 -1.89
N GLY A 65 21.79 -5.51 -1.04
CA GLY A 65 22.08 -4.74 0.18
C GLY A 65 22.68 -3.35 -0.04
N GLU A 66 23.38 -3.14 -1.15
CA GLU A 66 24.07 -1.87 -1.48
C GLU A 66 23.14 -0.81 -2.10
N ASP A 67 22.05 -1.25 -2.72
CA ASP A 67 20.96 -0.42 -3.27
C ASP A 67 19.64 -1.09 -2.92
N SER A 68 19.24 -0.94 -1.66
CA SER A 68 18.14 -1.72 -1.09
C SER A 68 16.78 -1.04 -1.18
N GLU A 69 16.71 0.19 -1.67
CA GLU A 69 15.47 0.95 -1.71
C GLU A 69 14.51 0.41 -2.77
N VAL A 70 13.28 0.12 -2.36
CA VAL A 70 12.18 -0.21 -3.27
C VAL A 70 11.03 0.74 -3.03
N ILE A 71 10.49 1.32 -4.11
CA ILE A 71 9.40 2.28 -4.08
C ILE A 71 8.06 1.57 -4.23
N ILE A 72 7.08 1.94 -3.40
CA ILE A 72 5.70 1.45 -3.47
C ILE A 72 4.75 2.55 -3.92
N TYR A 73 3.92 2.19 -4.91
CA TYR A 73 2.98 3.08 -5.57
C TYR A 73 1.57 2.67 -5.14
N PRO A 74 0.76 3.57 -4.56
CA PRO A 74 -0.63 3.28 -4.19
C PRO A 74 -1.50 2.97 -5.40
N GLN A 75 -2.27 1.88 -5.35
CA GLN A 75 -3.09 1.42 -6.47
C GLN A 75 -4.57 1.27 -6.12
N ALA A 76 -4.89 0.84 -4.89
CA ALA A 76 -6.27 0.71 -4.45
C ALA A 76 -6.40 1.02 -2.95
N ILE A 77 -7.55 1.55 -2.55
CA ILE A 77 -7.87 1.92 -1.16
C ILE A 77 -9.05 1.07 -0.69
N PHE A 78 -8.95 0.56 0.52
CA PHE A 78 -10.03 -0.11 1.25
C PHE A 78 -10.11 0.44 2.67
N LYS A 79 -11.28 0.34 3.31
CA LYS A 79 -11.38 0.68 4.75
C LYS A 79 -10.64 -0.36 5.58
N ASP A 80 -9.91 0.08 6.60
CA ASP A 80 -9.21 -0.80 7.54
C ASP A 80 -10.19 -1.36 8.59
N PRO A 81 -10.54 -2.67 8.53
CA PRO A 81 -11.49 -3.26 9.46
C PRO A 81 -10.89 -3.48 10.86
N PHE A 82 -9.57 -3.42 11.01
CA PHE A 82 -8.87 -3.65 12.27
C PHE A 82 -8.78 -2.37 13.09
N ARG A 83 -8.49 -1.25 12.43
CA ARG A 83 -8.41 0.07 13.08
C ARG A 83 -9.73 0.85 13.09
N GLY A 84 -10.68 0.47 12.23
CA GLY A 84 -11.97 1.14 12.10
C GLY A 84 -11.87 2.62 11.71
N GLY A 85 -12.96 3.36 11.91
CA GLY A 85 -13.04 4.81 11.64
C GLY A 85 -12.70 5.16 10.18
N ASN A 86 -11.86 6.18 10.00
CA ASN A 86 -11.42 6.67 8.68
C ASN A 86 -10.08 6.06 8.23
N ASN A 87 -9.59 5.03 8.92
CA ASN A 87 -8.32 4.39 8.58
C ASN A 87 -8.46 3.50 7.34
N ILE A 88 -7.37 3.32 6.60
CA ILE A 88 -7.39 2.67 5.29
C ILE A 88 -6.29 1.64 5.12
N LEU A 89 -6.60 0.59 4.33
CA LEU A 89 -5.64 -0.30 3.71
C LEU A 89 -5.34 0.21 2.30
N VAL A 90 -4.07 0.19 1.91
CA VAL A 90 -3.59 0.68 0.62
C VAL A 90 -2.82 -0.44 -0.08
N ILE A 91 -3.40 -1.00 -1.13
CA ILE A 91 -2.71 -1.98 -1.97
C ILE A 91 -1.73 -1.24 -2.87
N CYS A 92 -0.48 -1.67 -2.84
CA CYS A 92 0.60 -1.07 -3.62
C CYS A 92 1.23 -2.07 -4.59
N ASP A 93 1.77 -1.57 -5.68
CA ASP A 93 2.77 -2.26 -6.49
C ASP A 93 4.17 -1.63 -6.29
N ALA A 94 5.21 -2.34 -6.72
CA ALA A 94 6.59 -2.06 -6.32
C ALA A 94 7.52 -1.82 -7.52
N TYR A 95 8.45 -0.89 -7.37
CA TYR A 95 9.33 -0.37 -8.41
C TYR A 95 10.72 -0.08 -7.84
N THR A 96 11.73 -0.10 -8.70
CA THR A 96 13.06 0.43 -8.38
C THR A 96 13.00 1.96 -8.21
N PRO A 97 14.02 2.59 -7.61
CA PRO A 97 14.11 4.06 -7.53
C PRO A 97 14.14 4.74 -8.91
N ALA A 98 14.59 4.03 -9.94
CA ALA A 98 14.57 4.49 -11.34
C ALA A 98 13.17 4.45 -11.98
N GLY A 99 12.16 3.90 -11.30
CA GLY A 99 10.79 3.80 -11.80
C GLY A 99 10.47 2.53 -12.59
N GLU A 100 11.36 1.53 -12.57
CA GLU A 100 11.15 0.26 -13.27
C GLU A 100 10.42 -0.75 -12.37
N PRO A 101 9.43 -1.52 -12.88
CA PRO A 101 8.75 -2.53 -12.07
C PRO A 101 9.71 -3.64 -11.65
N ILE A 102 9.77 -3.95 -10.35
CA ILE A 102 10.62 -5.05 -9.87
C ILE A 102 10.12 -6.42 -10.38
N PRO A 103 10.95 -7.47 -10.45
CA PRO A 103 10.54 -8.77 -11.02
C PRO A 103 9.29 -9.42 -10.40
N THR A 104 9.05 -9.16 -9.11
CA THR A 104 7.86 -9.66 -8.37
C THR A 104 6.62 -8.79 -8.55
N ASN A 105 6.72 -7.63 -9.20
CA ASN A 105 5.57 -6.80 -9.56
C ASN A 105 4.85 -7.38 -10.79
N LYS A 106 3.94 -8.33 -10.56
CA LYS A 106 3.10 -8.90 -11.62
C LYS A 106 1.94 -8.00 -12.03
N ARG A 107 1.57 -7.04 -11.17
CA ARG A 107 0.47 -6.11 -11.44
C ARG A 107 0.78 -5.21 -12.62
N HIS A 108 2.02 -4.73 -12.76
CA HIS A 108 2.39 -3.82 -13.85
C HIS A 108 2.10 -4.41 -15.25
N ALA A 109 2.44 -5.67 -15.49
CA ALA A 109 2.15 -6.35 -16.75
C ALA A 109 0.64 -6.56 -16.94
N ALA A 110 -0.07 -6.98 -15.89
CA ALA A 110 -1.52 -7.14 -15.95
C ALA A 110 -2.25 -5.82 -16.26
N ALA A 111 -1.83 -4.72 -15.63
CA ALA A 111 -2.40 -3.39 -15.85
C ALA A 111 -2.27 -2.95 -17.32
N LYS A 112 -1.14 -3.27 -17.99
CA LYS A 112 -0.97 -3.00 -19.43
C LYS A 112 -2.00 -3.75 -20.28
N ILE A 113 -2.26 -5.01 -19.96
CA ILE A 113 -3.27 -5.82 -20.66
C ILE A 113 -4.66 -5.22 -20.47
N PHE A 114 -5.04 -4.91 -19.23
CA PHE A 114 -6.37 -4.35 -18.93
C PHE A 114 -6.56 -2.92 -19.45
N SER A 115 -5.47 -2.18 -19.67
CA SER A 115 -5.52 -0.85 -20.29
C SER A 115 -5.52 -0.91 -21.82
N HIS A 116 -5.47 -2.10 -22.43
CA HIS A 116 -5.56 -2.23 -23.88
C HIS A 116 -6.99 -1.91 -24.32
N PRO A 117 -7.21 -1.04 -25.34
CA PRO A 117 -8.54 -0.58 -25.71
C PRO A 117 -9.53 -1.69 -26.08
N GLU A 118 -9.05 -2.83 -26.58
CA GLU A 118 -9.91 -3.99 -26.87
C GLU A 118 -10.37 -4.69 -25.61
N VAL A 119 -9.52 -4.78 -24.57
CA VAL A 119 -9.87 -5.42 -23.30
C VAL A 119 -10.76 -4.50 -22.47
N GLU A 120 -10.48 -3.19 -22.48
CA GLU A 120 -11.27 -2.19 -21.75
C GLU A 120 -12.72 -2.12 -22.24
N LYS A 121 -12.98 -2.34 -23.54
CA LYS A 121 -14.33 -2.37 -24.12
C LYS A 121 -15.17 -3.57 -23.68
N GLU A 122 -14.54 -4.63 -23.20
CA GLU A 122 -15.21 -5.85 -22.74
C GLU A 122 -15.61 -5.76 -21.25
N VAL A 123 -15.31 -4.64 -20.57
CA VAL A 123 -15.77 -4.39 -19.21
C VAL A 123 -17.30 -4.16 -19.24
N PRO A 124 -18.11 -4.99 -18.55
CA PRO A 124 -19.57 -4.87 -18.54
C PRO A 124 -20.12 -3.55 -18.01
#